data_AF-A0A962MJY4-F1
#
_entry.id   AF-A0A962MJY4-F1
#
_cell.length_a   1.000
_cell.length_b   1.000
_cell.length_c   1.000
_cell.angle_alpha   90.00
_cell.angle_beta   90.00
_cell.angle_gamma   90.00
#
_symmetry.space_group_name_H-M   'P 1'
#
loop_
_entity.id
_entity.type
_entity.pdbx_description
1 polymer ?
#
loop_
_entity_poly.entity_id
_entity_poly.type
_entity_poly.pdbx_seq_one_letter_code
_entity_poly.pdbx_strand_id
1 'polypeptide(L)'
;MKQLSNILYVSEASAAEAASLARAVSLAESNQADLTVMDVVPAITTGVGMPQGGPDYHALQTALVKERYSSLESLIAPHRKRLGI
;
A
#
# COMPACT_ATOMS: atom_id res chain seq x y z
N MET A 1 11.76 -4.04 24.26
CA MET A 1 12.39 -4.85 23.19
C MET A 1 12.63 -3.88 22.03
N LYS A 2 13.84 -3.83 21.45
CA LYS A 2 14.22 -2.88 20.38
C LYS A 2 15.00 -3.60 19.27
N GLN A 3 14.46 -4.72 18.78
CA GLN A 3 15.18 -5.56 17.80
C GLN A 3 14.77 -5.28 16.35
N LEU A 4 13.62 -4.65 16.13
CA LEU A 4 13.16 -4.28 14.81
C LEU A 4 13.48 -2.81 14.55
N SER A 5 14.41 -2.54 13.64
CA SER A 5 14.74 -1.17 13.22
C SER A 5 13.93 -0.72 12.01
N ASN A 6 13.50 -1.66 11.16
CA ASN A 6 12.74 -1.40 9.94
C ASN A 6 11.57 -2.38 9.85
N ILE A 7 10.38 -1.85 9.63
CA ILE A 7 9.15 -2.64 9.47
C ILE A 7 8.56 -2.31 8.12
N LEU A 8 8.31 -3.35 7.31
CA LEU A 8 7.57 -3.23 6.05
C LEU A 8 6.15 -3.76 6.25
N TYR A 9 5.16 -2.91 6.01
CA TYR A 9 3.76 -3.28 5.94
C TYR A 9 3.33 -3.30 4.48
N VAL A 10 2.82 -4.44 4.03
CA VAL A 10 2.24 -4.59 2.69
C VAL A 10 0.73 -4.47 2.82
N SER A 11 0.14 -3.47 2.18
CA SER A 11 -1.31 -3.29 2.14
C SER A 11 -1.96 -4.36 1.28
N GLU A 12 -2.99 -4.99 1.81
CA GLU A 12 -3.85 -5.89 1.06
C GLU A 12 -5.28 -5.37 1.19
N ALA A 13 -6.02 -5.37 0.08
CA ALA A 13 -7.44 -5.01 0.06
C ALA A 13 -8.27 -6.10 0.78
N SER A 14 -8.19 -6.13 2.10
CA SER A 14 -8.89 -7.07 2.97
C SER A 14 -9.74 -6.32 4.00
N ALA A 15 -10.78 -6.97 4.50
CA ALA A 15 -11.64 -6.39 5.53
C ALA A 15 -10.89 -6.05 6.85
N ALA A 16 -9.68 -6.59 7.05
CA ALA A 16 -8.88 -6.42 8.25
C ALA A 16 -7.72 -5.41 8.09
N GLU A 17 -7.60 -4.76 6.94
CA GLU A 17 -6.46 -3.89 6.58
C GLU A 17 -6.18 -2.82 7.64
N ALA A 18 -7.20 -2.06 8.07
CA ALA A 18 -7.05 -1.02 9.07
C ALA A 18 -6.56 -1.55 10.44
N ALA A 19 -7.07 -2.70 10.88
CA ALA A 19 -6.66 -3.32 12.14
C ALA A 19 -5.21 -3.83 12.06
N SER A 20 -4.82 -4.39 10.91
CA SER A 20 -3.47 -4.89 10.70
C SER A 20 -2.44 -3.74 10.60
N LEU A 21 -2.78 -2.63 9.94
CA LEU A 21 -1.95 -1.43 9.92
C LEU A 21 -1.81 -0.84 11.33
N ALA A 22 -2.89 -0.72 12.10
CA ALA A 22 -2.83 -0.21 13.47
C ALA A 22 -1.86 -1.03 14.34
N ARG A 23 -1.81 -2.35 14.14
CA ARG A 23 -0.86 -3.23 14.81
C ARG A 23 0.58 -2.99 14.35
N ALA A 24 0.82 -2.81 13.05
CA ALA A 24 2.13 -2.47 12.52
C ALA A 24 2.63 -1.13 13.08
N VAL A 25 1.73 -0.15 13.21
CA VAL A 25 2.00 1.16 13.82
C VAL A 25 2.44 1.00 15.28
N SER A 26 1.66 0.27 16.09
CA SER A 26 2.04 0.03 17.50
C SER A 26 3.34 -0.76 17.63
N LEU A 27 3.62 -1.67 16.70
CA LEU A 27 4.89 -2.40 16.68
C LEU A 27 6.06 -1.46 16.40
N ALA A 28 5.91 -0.55 15.43
CA ALA A 28 6.91 0.47 15.10
C ALA A 28 7.16 1.43 16.27
N GLU A 29 6.11 1.94 16.91
CA GLU A 29 6.21 2.81 18.09
C GLU A 29 6.96 2.12 19.23
N SER A 30 6.57 0.88 19.56
CA SER A 30 7.17 0.14 20.68
C SER A 30 8.65 -0.20 20.46
N ASN A 31 9.08 -0.31 19.20
CA ASN A 31 10.47 -0.61 18.83
C ASN A 31 11.29 0.64 18.46
N GLN A 32 10.67 1.82 18.35
CA GLN A 32 11.29 3.02 17.74
C GLN A 32 11.85 2.70 16.35
N ALA A 33 11.02 2.05 15.53
CA ALA A 33 11.36 1.56 14.21
C ALA A 33 10.76 2.44 13.11
N ASP A 34 11.42 2.48 11.96
CA ASP A 34 10.85 3.07 10.76
C ASP A 34 9.81 2.13 10.15
N LEU A 35 8.62 2.66 9.84
CA LEU A 35 7.54 1.91 9.19
C LEU A 35 7.42 2.34 7.72
N THR A 36 7.69 1.42 6.81
CA THR A 36 7.39 1.59 5.38
C THR A 36 6.07 0.92 5.05
N VAL A 37 5.16 1.63 4.41
CA VAL A 37 3.87 1.11 3.94
C VAL A 37 3.94 1.03 2.41
N MET A 38 3.69 -0.16 1.86
CA MET A 38 3.76 -0.44 0.42
C MET A 38 2.50 -1.14 -0.05
N ASP A 39 2.08 -0.84 -1.28
CA ASP A 39 1.03 -1.57 -1.96
C ASP A 39 1.59 -2.29 -3.20
N VAL A 40 1.02 -3.45 -3.51
CA VAL A 40 1.41 -4.23 -4.69
C VAL A 40 0.28 -4.16 -5.69
N VAL A 41 0.49 -3.40 -6.77
CA VAL A 41 -0.47 -3.28 -7.87
C VAL A 41 -0.12 -4.31 -8.93
N PRO A 42 -0.97 -5.31 -9.20
CA PRO A 42 -0.72 -6.27 -10.26
C PRO A 42 -0.54 -5.56 -11.60
N ALA A 43 0.39 -6.04 -12.41
CA ALA A 43 0.48 -5.62 -13.79
C ALA A 43 -0.76 -6.12 -14.52
N ILE A 44 -1.43 -5.23 -15.25
CA ILE A 44 -2.39 -5.65 -16.26
C ILE A 44 -1.60 -6.53 -17.25
N THR A 45 -2.17 -7.63 -17.73
CA THR A 45 -1.51 -8.46 -18.76
C THR A 45 -2.35 -8.45 -20.02
N THR A 46 -1.68 -8.41 -21.18
CA THR A 46 -2.34 -8.56 -22.48
C THR A 46 -2.74 -10.03 -22.66
N GLY A 47 -3.90 -10.40 -22.13
CA GLY A 47 -4.50 -11.71 -22.39
C GLY A 47 -4.90 -11.87 -23.87
N VAL A 48 -4.92 -13.12 -24.34
CA VAL A 48 -5.53 -13.49 -25.63
C VAL A 48 -7.02 -13.13 -25.58
N GLY A 49 -7.43 -12.16 -26.39
CA GLY A 49 -8.84 -11.76 -26.51
C GLY A 49 -9.14 -10.26 -26.45
N MET A 50 -8.14 -9.38 -26.30
CA MET A 50 -8.40 -7.95 -26.27
C MET A 50 -8.54 -7.35 -27.69
N PRO A 51 -9.62 -6.60 -27.98
CA PRO A 51 -9.80 -5.98 -29.29
C PRO A 51 -8.70 -4.96 -29.57
N GLN A 52 -8.18 -4.97 -30.80
CA GLN A 52 -7.26 -3.94 -31.28
C GLN A 52 -7.97 -2.58 -31.21
N GLY A 53 -7.59 -1.72 -30.27
CA GLY A 53 -8.19 -0.39 -30.08
C GLY A 53 -8.59 0.00 -28.64
N GLY A 54 -8.29 -0.83 -27.63
CA GLY A 54 -8.49 -0.45 -26.21
C GLY A 54 -7.60 0.72 -25.75
N PRO A 55 -7.95 1.41 -24.63
CA PRO A 55 -7.14 2.48 -24.07
C PRO A 55 -5.70 2.01 -23.83
N ASP A 56 -4.74 2.92 -24.00
CA ASP A 56 -3.32 2.64 -23.80
C ASP A 56 -3.12 1.90 -22.47
N TYR A 57 -2.58 0.69 -22.57
CA TYR A 57 -2.23 -0.18 -21.46
C TYR A 57 -1.50 0.58 -20.36
N HIS A 58 -0.55 1.43 -20.75
CA HIS A 58 0.23 2.24 -19.82
C HIS A 58 -0.63 3.26 -19.09
N ALA A 59 -1.59 3.87 -19.78
CA ALA A 59 -2.53 4.81 -19.17
C ALA A 59 -3.44 4.10 -18.16
N LEU A 60 -3.92 2.90 -18.46
CA LEU A 60 -4.74 2.12 -17.54
C LEU A 60 -3.95 1.65 -16.31
N GLN A 61 -2.73 1.14 -16.49
CA GLN A 61 -1.85 0.79 -15.38
C GLN A 61 -1.54 2.01 -14.51
N THR A 62 -1.26 3.17 -15.13
CA THR A 62 -0.99 4.42 -14.42
C THR A 62 -2.20 4.87 -13.59
N ALA A 63 -3.40 4.75 -14.16
CA ALA A 63 -4.65 5.07 -13.46
C ALA A 63 -4.85 4.17 -12.23
N LEU A 64 -4.64 2.86 -12.37
CA LEU A 64 -4.71 1.92 -11.25
C LEU A 64 -3.69 2.24 -10.15
N VAL A 65 -2.43 2.49 -10.51
CA VAL A 65 -1.39 2.86 -9.53
C VAL A 65 -1.77 4.14 -8.79
N LYS A 66 -2.32 5.15 -9.49
CA LYS A 66 -2.77 6.40 -8.88
C LYS A 66 -3.93 6.19 -7.90
N GLU A 67 -4.90 5.38 -8.28
CA GLU A 67 -6.03 5.03 -7.41
C GLU A 67 -5.55 4.33 -6.13
N ARG A 68 -4.72 3.29 -6.29
CA ARG A 68 -4.14 2.52 -5.20
C ARG A 68 -3.31 3.39 -4.26
N TYR A 69 -2.50 4.30 -4.82
CA TYR A 69 -1.76 5.28 -4.03
C TYR A 69 -2.68 6.18 -3.19
N SER A 70 -3.79 6.68 -3.77
CA SER A 70 -4.77 7.50 -3.04
C SER A 70 -5.46 6.73 -1.91
N SER A 71 -5.74 5.44 -2.11
CA SER A 71 -6.28 4.57 -1.06
C SER A 71 -5.25 4.39 0.06
N LEU A 72 -3.98 4.16 -0.28
CA LEU A 72 -2.89 4.02 0.67
C LEU A 72 -2.70 5.29 1.51
N GLU A 73 -2.70 6.46 0.87
CA GLU A 73 -2.66 7.77 1.54
C GLU A 73 -3.80 7.94 2.55
N SER A 74 -5.01 7.55 2.17
CA SER A 74 -6.18 7.64 3.04
C SER A 74 -6.08 6.68 4.23
N LEU A 75 -5.51 5.50 4.02
CA LEU A 75 -5.28 4.49 5.05
C LEU A 75 -4.22 4.94 6.08
N ILE A 76 -3.14 5.59 5.63
CA ILE A 76 -2.05 6.04 6.52
C ILE A 76 -2.35 7.38 7.20
N ALA A 77 -3.24 8.22 6.65
CA ALA A 77 -3.53 9.56 7.15
C ALA A 77 -3.82 9.62 8.68
N PRO A 78 -4.57 8.69 9.30
CA PRO A 78 -4.80 8.68 10.75
C PRO A 78 -3.53 8.43 11.59
N HIS A 79 -2.49 7.83 11.00
CA HIS A 79 -1.29 7.36 11.69
C HIS A 79 -0.06 8.26 11.51
N ARG A 80 -0.08 9.20 10.56
CA ARG A 80 1.05 10.11 10.25
C ARG A 80 1.64 10.82 11.47
N LYS A 81 0.78 11.32 12.36
CA LYS A 81 1.21 12.05 13.58
C LYS A 81 1.95 11.18 14.59
N ARG A 82 1.77 9.85 14.52
CA ARG A 82 2.32 8.89 15.48
C ARG A 82 3.72 8.42 15.10
N LEU A 83 4.03 8.37 13.81
CA LEU A 83 5.27 7.76 13.31
C LEU A 83 6.11 8.67 12.39
N GLY A 84 5.66 9.87 12.06
CA GLY A 84 6.40 10.75 11.13
C GLY A 84 6.46 10.19 9.69
N ILE A 85 5.51 9.31 9.36
CA ILE A 85 5.24 8.73 8.03
C ILE A 85 4.21 9.55 7.25
#